data_AF-A0A7X1LMF5-F1
#
_entry.id   AF-A0A7X1LMF5-F1
#
_cell.length_a   1.000
_cell.length_b   1.000
_cell.length_c   1.000
_cell.angle_alpha   90.00
_cell.angle_beta   90.00
_cell.angle_gamma   90.00
#
_symmetry.space_group_name_H-M   'P 1'
#
loop_
_entity.id
_entity.type
_entity.pdbx_description
1 polymer ?
#
loop_
_entity_poly.entity_id
_entity_poly.type
_entity_poly.pdbx_seq_one_letter_code
_entity_poly.pdbx_strand_id
1 'polypeptide(L)' 'MLIDHIAPPGMKASYFSAQSLGWLGAAFNPMLTGLILTHLPHWSLFVILIVAIVAARLMIFRGINARPRQPDSPLANA' A
#
# COMPACT_ATOMS: atom_id res chain seq x y z
N MET A 1 -5.49 9.82 -13.75
CA MET A 1 -5.19 9.52 -12.32
C MET A 1 -3.75 9.92 -12.00
N LEU A 2 -3.36 10.05 -10.72
CA LEU A 2 -1.97 10.42 -10.34
C LEU A 2 -0.96 9.49 -11.04
N ILE A 3 -1.29 8.20 -11.12
CA ILE A 3 -0.51 7.16 -11.81
C ILE A 3 -0.17 7.46 -13.27
N ASP A 4 -1.03 8.16 -14.01
CA ASP A 4 -0.75 8.53 -15.40
C ASP A 4 0.41 9.53 -15.52
N HIS A 5 0.67 10.31 -14.46
CA HIS A 5 1.69 11.35 -14.41
C HIS A 5 3.02 10.88 -13.79
N ILE A 6 3.02 9.76 -13.04
CA ILE A 6 4.21 9.21 -12.36
C ILE A 6 4.74 7.91 -12.97
N ALA A 7 3.94 7.18 -13.74
CA ALA A 7 4.36 5.89 -14.29
C ALA A 7 5.25 6.03 -15.54
N PRO A 8 6.48 5.45 -15.55
CA PRO A 8 7.33 5.39 -16.74
C PRO A 8 6.66 4.63 -17.91
N PRO A 9 7.09 4.89 -19.16
CA PRO A 9 6.63 4.12 -20.32
C PRO A 9 6.82 2.61 -20.08
N GLY A 10 5.77 1.81 -20.26
CA GLY A 10 5.78 0.36 -20.03
C GLY A 10 5.47 -0.10 -18.59
N MET A 11 5.50 0.79 -17.59
CA MET A 11 5.21 0.42 -16.18
C MET A 11 3.78 0.75 -15.72
N LYS A 12 2.97 1.38 -16.57
CA LYS A 12 1.61 1.83 -16.23
C LYS A 12 0.74 0.70 -15.66
N ALA A 13 0.80 -0.50 -16.23
CA ALA A 13 0.01 -1.64 -15.77
C ALA A 13 0.32 -2.06 -14.32
N SER A 14 1.61 -2.07 -13.92
CA SER A 14 2.01 -2.36 -12.53
C SER A 14 1.60 -1.27 -11.55
N TYR A 15 1.63 -0.01 -11.98
CA TYR A 15 1.17 1.10 -11.13
C TYR A 15 -0.35 1.06 -10.95
N PHE A 16 -1.12 0.75 -12.00
CA PHE A 16 -2.57 0.57 -11.92
C PHE A 16 -2.97 -0.64 -11.08
N SER A 17 -2.24 -1.76 -11.13
CA SER A 17 -2.49 -2.91 -10.25
C SER A 17 -2.15 -2.59 -8.79
N ALA A 18 -1.12 -1.78 -8.53
CA ALA A 18 -0.86 -1.26 -7.18
C ALA A 18 -2.02 -0.37 -6.68
N GLN A 19 -2.65 0.40 -7.56
CA GLN A 19 -3.82 1.21 -7.21
C GLN A 19 -5.08 0.38 -6.94
N SER A 20 -5.28 -0.72 -7.66
CA SER A 20 -6.44 -1.60 -7.45
C SER A 20 -6.46 -2.25 -6.07
N LEU A 21 -5.31 -2.42 -5.42
CA LEU A 21 -5.23 -2.83 -4.01
C LEU A 21 -5.95 -1.87 -3.06
N GLY A 22 -5.95 -0.56 -3.35
CA GLY A 22 -6.71 0.41 -2.56
C GLY A 22 -8.22 0.15 -2.63
N TRP A 23 -8.71 -0.20 -3.82
CA TRP A 23 -10.12 -0.57 -4.03
C TRP A 23 -10.46 -1.91 -3.38
N LEU A 24 -9.55 -2.89 -3.42
CA LEU A 24 -9.71 -4.17 -2.71
C LEU A 24 -9.81 -3.96 -1.19
N GLY A 25 -8.93 -3.13 -0.62
CA GLY A 25 -8.98 -2.78 0.80
C GLY A 25 -10.28 -2.08 1.20
N ALA A 26 -10.78 -1.18 0.34
CA ALA A 26 -12.07 -0.53 0.56
C ALA A 26 -13.25 -1.53 0.55
N ALA A 27 -13.23 -2.50 -0.37
CA ALA A 27 -14.26 -3.55 -0.43
C ALA A 27 -14.21 -4.49 0.80
N PHE A 28 -13.01 -4.76 1.33
CA PHE A 28 -12.84 -5.59 2.54
C PHE A 28 -13.21 -4.87 3.84
N ASN A 29 -13.21 -3.53 3.86
CA ASN A 29 -13.39 -2.75 5.08
C ASN A 29 -14.74 -3.04 5.79
N PRO A 30 -15.92 -3.06 5.12
CA PRO A 30 -17.19 -3.42 5.76
C PRO A 30 -17.22 -4.81 6.38
N MET A 31 -16.56 -5.79 5.75
CA MET A 31 -16.45 -7.15 6.29
C MET A 31 -15.62 -7.16 7.58
N LEU A 32 -14.43 -6.54 7.56
CA LEU A 32 -13.54 -6.50 8.71
C LEU A 32 -14.15 -5.72 9.88
N THR A 33 -14.74 -4.56 9.59
CA THR A 33 -15.41 -3.73 10.60
C THR A 33 -16.63 -4.43 11.20
N GLY A 34 -17.42 -5.13 10.38
CA GLY A 34 -18.52 -5.97 10.85
C GLY A 34 -18.05 -7.06 11.82
N LEU A 35 -16.97 -7.77 11.49
CA LEU A 35 -16.37 -8.78 12.37
C LEU A 35 -15.90 -8.18 13.69
N ILE A 36 -15.20 -7.03 13.65
CA ILE A 36 -14.71 -6.34 14.85
C ILE A 36 -15.87 -5.94 15.75
N LEU A 37 -16.91 -5.32 15.20
CA LEU A 37 -18.06 -4.86 16.00
C LEU A 37 -18.94 -6.01 16.51
N THR A 38 -18.85 -7.20 15.92
CA THR A 38 -19.57 -8.40 16.38
C THR A 38 -18.91 -9.04 17.60
N HIS A 39 -17.57 -9.01 17.67
CA HIS A 39 -16.81 -9.75 18.69
C HIS A 39 -16.07 -8.88 19.69
N LEU A 40 -15.87 -7.59 19.41
CA LEU A 40 -15.13 -6.66 20.26
C LEU A 40 -15.98 -5.44 20.64
N PRO A 41 -15.63 -4.72 21.73
CA PRO A 41 -16.25 -3.46 22.08
C PRO A 41 -16.14 -2.42 20.96
N HIS A 42 -17.17 -1.58 20.78
CA HIS A 42 -17.23 -0.58 19.70
C HIS A 42 -16.03 0.38 19.63
N TRP A 43 -15.42 0.73 20.78
CA TRP A 43 -14.25 1.61 20.82
C TRP A 43 -13.01 0.97 20.16
N SER A 44 -12.93 -0.36 20.13
CA SER A 44 -11.80 -1.10 19.56
C SER A 44 -11.62 -0.84 18.07
N LEU A 45 -12.70 -0.60 17.33
CA LEU A 45 -12.67 -0.30 15.90
C LEU A 45 -11.80 0.94 15.63
N PHE A 46 -11.99 2.01 16.42
CA PHE A 46 -11.21 3.23 16.25
C PHE A 46 -9.73 3.01 16.55
N VAL A 47 -9.42 2.27 17.61
CA VAL A 47 -8.03 1.96 17.97
C VAL A 47 -7.36 1.12 16.89
N ILE A 48 -8.03 0.10 16.37
CA ILE A 48 -7.52 -0.74 15.28
C ILE A 48 -7.25 0.09 14.01
N LEU A 49 -8.19 0.97 13.63
CA LEU A 49 -8.01 1.83 12.46
C LEU A 49 -6.84 2.82 12.62
N ILE A 50 -6.68 3.42 13.80
CA ILE A 50 -5.54 4.29 14.11
C ILE A 50 -4.22 3.52 13.95
N VAL A 51 -4.13 2.32 14.54
CA VAL A 51 -2.93 1.47 14.44
C VAL A 51 -2.66 1.09 12.98
N ALA A 52 -3.68 0.72 12.21
CA ALA A 52 -3.54 0.36 10.80
C ALA A 52 -3.01 1.53 9.95
N ILE A 53 -3.53 2.74 10.16
CA ILE A 53 -3.07 3.94 9.43
C ILE A 53 -1.62 4.29 9.81
N VAL A 54 -1.28 4.22 11.10
CA VAL A 54 0.10 4.44 11.56
C VAL A 54 1.04 3.41 10.96
N ALA A 55 0.66 2.13 10.92
CA ALA A 55 1.45 1.07 10.31
C ALA A 55 1.64 1.29 8.79
N ALA A 56 0.57 1.64 8.06
CA ALA A 56 0.64 1.97 6.65
C ALA A 56 1.58 3.17 6.39
N ARG A 57 1.50 4.21 7.23
CA ARG A 57 2.40 5.36 7.15
C ARG A 57 3.85 4.98 7.39
N LEU A 58 4.13 4.13 8.37
CA LEU A 58 5.48 3.62 8.63
C LEU A 58 6.02 2.81 7.44
N MET A 59 5.17 1.99 6.80
CA MET A 59 5.54 1.25 5.59
C MET A 59 5.92 2.18 4.43
N ILE A 60 5.18 3.28 4.24
CA ILE A 60 5.52 4.30 3.23
C ILE A 60 6.89 4.90 3.51
N PHE A 61 7.16 5.34 4.74
CA PHE A 61 8.48 5.88 5.10
C PHE A 61 9.60 4.85 4.93
N ARG A 62 9.37 3.59 5.30
CA ARG A 62 10.34 2.50 5.07
C ARG A 62 10.60 2.26 3.59
N GLY A 63 9.56 2.33 2.75
CA GLY A 63 9.67 2.20 1.29
C GLY A 63 10.46 3.34 0.66
N ILE A 64 10.22 4.58 1.08
CA ILE A 64 10.96 5.77 0.59
C ILE A 64 12.44 5.69 0.99
N ASN A 65 12.74 5.18 2.19
CA ASN A 65 14.12 5.02 2.68
C ASN A 65 14.83 3.77 2.12
N ALA A 66 14.13 2.87 1.43
CA ALA A 66 14.76 1.71 0.81
C ALA A 66 15.61 2.15 -0.39
N ARG A 67 16.90 1.75 -0.41
CA ARG A 67 17.79 2.11 -1.51
C ARG A 67 17.26 1.55 -2.84
N PRO A 68 17.33 2.31 -3.94
CA PRO A 68 17.02 1.77 -5.26
C PRO A 68 17.89 0.53 -5.51
N ARG A 69 17.27 -0.61 -5.81
CA ARG A 69 18.00 -1.79 -6.28
C ARG A 69 18.62 -1.40 -7.61
N GLN A 70 19.93 -1.14 -7.63
CA GLN A 70 20.67 -0.96 -8.87
C GLN A 70 20.54 -2.28 -9.66
N PRO A 71 19.95 -2.28 -10.86
CA PRO A 71 20.01 -3.44 -11.73
C PRO A 71 21.49 -3.65 -12.06
N ASP A 72 22.00 -4.87 -11.90
CA ASP A 72 23.36 -5.21 -12.31
C ASP A 72 23.50 -4.88 -13.81
N SER A 73 24.15 -3.77 -14.12
CA SER A 73 24.36 -3.38 -15.51
C SER A 73 25.43 -4.30 -16.10
N PRO A 74 25.19 -4.97 -17.23
CA PRO A 74 26.23 -5.74 -17.93
C PRO A 74 27.43 -4.89 -18.40
N LEU A 75 27.35 -3.56 -18.25
CA LEU A 75 28.39 -2.59 -18.60
C LEU A 75 29.39 -2.30 -17.46
N ALA A 76 29.22 -2.87 -16.26
CA ALA A 76 30.16 -2.68 -15.15
C ALA A 76 31.47 -3.48 -15.30
N ASN A 77 31.53 -4.38 -16.30
CA ASN A 77 32.61 -5.33 -16.51
C ASN A 77 33.27 -5.18 -17.90
N ALA A 78 33.04 -4.07 -18.61
CA ALA A 78 33.64 -3.74 -19.90
C ALA A 78 34.61 -2.57 -19.74
#